data_AF-K2C3S4-F1
#
_entry.id   AF-K2C3S4-F1
#
_cell.length_a   1.000
_cell.length_b   1.000
_cell.length_c   1.000
_cell.angle_alpha   90.00
_cell.angle_beta   90.00
_cell.angle_gamma   90.00
#
_symmetry.space_group_name_H-M   'P 1'
#
loop_
_entity.id
_entity.type
_entity.pdbx_description
1 polymer ?
#
loop_
_entity_poly.entity_id
_entity_poly.type
_entity_poly.pdbx_seq_one_letter_code
_entity_poly.pdbx_strand_id
1 'polypeptide(L)'
;MNPPRVVLSSLKAQIKRRFYYYFSPQKVKEDLKKRRGECLSCGKCCQAVAPCPMLFKIGEKLLCKIHQHKPYPCHLYPVNNKDFFKHLKTSCGYWFVDDNDEKEI
;
A
#
# COMPACT_ATOMS: atom_id res chain seq x y z
N MET A 1 -2.52 6.52 -18.68
CA MET A 1 -1.38 5.60 -18.41
C MET A 1 -0.40 6.32 -17.48
N ASN A 2 0.19 5.63 -16.50
CA ASN A 2 1.16 6.26 -15.58
C ASN A 2 2.47 6.57 -16.32
N PRO A 3 3.12 7.72 -16.06
CA PRO A 3 4.40 8.03 -16.69
C PRO A 3 5.47 7.02 -16.23
N PRO A 4 6.49 6.73 -17.07
CA PRO A 4 7.46 5.66 -16.81
C PRO A 4 8.20 5.83 -15.49
N ARG A 5 8.51 7.08 -15.10
CA ARG A 5 9.14 7.41 -13.81
C ARG A 5 8.30 6.97 -12.61
N VAL A 6 6.97 7.10 -12.71
CA VAL A 6 6.04 6.67 -11.65
C VAL A 6 6.00 5.15 -11.56
N VAL A 7 5.92 4.46 -12.70
CA VAL A 7 5.94 2.99 -12.79
C VAL A 7 7.22 2.43 -12.16
N LEU A 8 8.38 2.94 -12.57
CA LEU A 8 9.69 2.53 -12.02
C LEU A 8 9.78 2.72 -10.50
N SER A 9 9.35 3.88 -10.00
CA SER A 9 9.37 4.16 -8.56
C SER A 9 8.42 3.25 -7.76
N SER A 10 7.25 2.94 -8.32
CA SER A 10 6.25 2.07 -7.69
C SER A 10 6.71 0.62 -7.70
N LEU A 11 7.35 0.17 -8.78
CA LEU A 11 7.94 -1.17 -8.88
C LEU A 11 9.06 -1.35 -7.85
N LYS A 12 9.96 -0.36 -7.74
CA LYS A 12 11.01 -0.36 -6.72
C LYS A 12 10.43 -0.47 -5.30
N ALA A 13 9.35 0.26 -5.01
CA ALA A 13 8.67 0.17 -3.72
C ALA A 13 8.05 -1.22 -3.48
N GLN A 14 7.39 -1.82 -4.48
CA GLN A 14 6.84 -3.18 -4.36
C GLN A 14 7.92 -4.24 -4.09
N ILE A 15 9.05 -4.18 -4.79
CA ILE A 15 10.18 -5.09 -4.59
C ILE A 15 10.76 -4.90 -3.19
N LYS A 16 11.01 -3.64 -2.80
CA LYS A 16 11.52 -3.30 -1.47
C LYS A 16 10.60 -3.82 -0.36
N ARG A 17 9.29 -3.71 -0.52
CA ARG A 17 8.31 -4.23 0.44
C ARG A 17 8.38 -5.74 0.61
N ARG A 18 8.46 -6.48 -0.52
CA ARG A 18 8.59 -7.94 -0.49
C ARG A 18 9.89 -8.34 0.18
N PHE A 19 11.00 -7.71 -0.18
CA PHE A 19 12.29 -7.92 0.46
C PHE A 19 12.19 -7.64 1.98
N TYR A 20 11.63 -6.51 2.37
CA TYR A 20 11.50 -6.14 3.78
C TYR A 20 10.63 -7.14 4.57
N TYR A 21 9.55 -7.63 3.97
CA TYR A 21 8.72 -8.69 4.55
C TYR A 21 9.50 -9.99 4.79
N TYR A 22 10.26 -10.46 3.81
CA TYR A 22 11.01 -11.72 3.92
C TYR A 22 12.22 -11.60 4.86
N PHE A 23 12.99 -10.52 4.77
CA PHE A 23 14.26 -10.36 5.51
C PHE A 23 14.11 -9.67 6.87
N SER A 24 12.98 -9.02 7.16
CA SER A 24 12.78 -8.30 8.43
C SER A 24 11.32 -8.39 8.91
N PRO A 25 10.76 -9.60 9.08
CA PRO A 25 9.34 -9.78 9.41
C PRO A 25 8.96 -9.14 10.75
N GLN A 26 9.86 -9.10 11.73
CA GLN A 26 9.58 -8.49 13.03
C GLN A 26 9.39 -6.97 12.92
N LYS A 27 10.26 -6.29 12.19
CA LYS A 27 10.13 -4.85 11.93
C LYS A 27 8.89 -4.51 11.12
N VAL A 28 8.51 -5.38 10.16
CA VAL A 28 7.26 -5.22 9.40
C VAL A 28 6.05 -5.26 10.33
N LYS A 29 6.03 -6.18 11.30
CA LYS A 29 4.95 -6.24 12.31
C LYS A 29 4.91 -4.97 13.16
N GLU A 30 6.06 -4.47 13.61
CA GLU A 30 6.17 -3.23 14.39
C GLU A 30 5.67 -2.02 13.59
N ASP A 31 6.12 -1.86 12.34
CA ASP A 31 5.67 -0.78 11.46
C ASP A 31 4.16 -0.84 11.17
N LEU A 32 3.62 -2.05 10.98
CA LEU A 32 2.18 -2.23 10.77
C LEU A 32 1.35 -1.91 12.02
N LYS A 33 1.90 -2.07 13.23
CA LYS A 33 1.22 -1.64 14.46
C LYS A 33 1.03 -0.13 14.52
N LYS A 34 1.84 0.65 13.80
CA LYS A 34 1.71 2.11 13.69
C LYS A 34 0.73 2.54 12.60
N ARG A 35 0.33 1.60 11.73
CA ARG A 35 -0.62 1.86 10.65
C ARG A 35 -2.03 2.07 11.21
N ARG A 36 -2.69 3.12 10.73
CA ARG A 36 -4.07 3.46 11.03
C ARG A 36 -4.84 3.72 9.74
N GLY A 37 -6.16 3.78 9.83
CA GLY A 37 -7.06 3.95 8.69
C GLY A 37 -7.33 2.65 7.92
N GLU A 38 -7.96 2.78 6.76
CA GLU A 38 -8.47 1.63 6.01
C GLU A 38 -8.31 1.76 4.48
N CYS A 39 -8.52 0.63 3.79
CA CYS A 39 -8.47 0.60 2.33
C CYS A 39 -9.74 1.22 1.74
N LEU A 40 -9.61 2.39 1.13
CA LEU A 40 -10.73 3.09 0.46
C LEU A 40 -11.24 2.40 -0.83
N SER A 41 -10.73 1.22 -1.17
CA SER A 41 -11.07 0.49 -2.40
C SER A 41 -10.99 1.35 -3.68
N CYS A 42 -10.03 2.28 -3.73
CA CYS A 42 -9.88 3.21 -4.85
C CYS A 42 -9.15 2.62 -6.07
N GLY A 43 -8.60 1.41 -5.96
CA GLY A 43 -7.89 0.71 -7.05
C GLY A 43 -6.54 1.31 -7.48
N LYS A 44 -6.17 2.51 -7.00
CA LYS A 44 -4.96 3.23 -7.44
C LYS A 44 -3.67 2.44 -7.18
N CYS A 45 -3.52 1.83 -6.01
CA CYS A 45 -2.33 1.02 -5.69
C CYS A 45 -2.25 -0.27 -6.52
N CYS A 46 -3.40 -0.83 -6.93
CA CYS A 46 -3.50 -2.00 -7.81
C CYS A 46 -3.14 -1.68 -9.27
N GLN A 47 -3.06 -0.40 -9.64
CA GLN A 47 -2.69 0.09 -10.99
C GLN A 47 -1.33 0.81 -11.01
N ALA A 48 -0.61 0.87 -9.88
CA ALA A 48 0.56 1.73 -9.72
C ALA A 48 1.73 1.37 -10.65
N VAL A 49 1.91 0.09 -10.96
CA VAL A 49 2.96 -0.40 -11.89
C VAL A 49 2.31 -0.83 -13.21
N ALA A 50 1.43 -1.83 -13.11
CA ALA A 50 0.61 -2.34 -14.18
C ALA A 50 -0.77 -2.65 -13.58
N PRO A 51 -1.86 -2.63 -14.38
CA PRO A 51 -3.17 -2.99 -13.90
C PRO A 51 -3.18 -4.44 -13.40
N CYS A 52 -3.50 -4.63 -12.12
CA CYS A 52 -3.63 -5.96 -11.53
C CYS A 52 -4.73 -6.76 -12.25
N PRO A 53 -4.49 -8.04 -12.62
CA PRO A 53 -5.49 -8.86 -13.33
C PRO A 53 -6.74 -9.15 -12.48
N MET A 54 -6.64 -9.02 -11.16
CA MET A 54 -7.76 -9.21 -10.23
C MET A 54 -8.57 -7.93 -10.00
N LEU A 55 -8.16 -6.80 -10.56
CA LEU A 55 -8.90 -5.56 -10.49
C LEU A 55 -9.96 -5.54 -11.59
N PHE A 56 -11.18 -5.15 -11.23
CA PHE A 56 -12.27 -5.01 -12.18
C PHE A 56 -13.08 -3.75 -11.88
N LYS A 57 -13.79 -3.25 -12.88
CA LYS A 57 -14.58 -2.03 -12.80
C LYS A 57 -16.06 -2.39 -12.86
N ILE A 58 -16.84 -1.95 -11.88
CA ILE A 58 -18.31 -2.00 -11.91
C ILE A 58 -18.81 -0.55 -11.88
N GLY A 59 -19.40 -0.08 -12.98
CA GLY A 59 -19.76 1.32 -13.12
C GLY A 59 -18.53 2.22 -12.95
N GLU A 60 -18.57 3.13 -11.97
CA GLU A 60 -17.42 4.00 -11.64
C GLU A 60 -16.49 3.43 -10.57
N LYS A 61 -16.88 2.32 -9.93
CA LYS A 61 -16.12 1.73 -8.82
C LYS A 61 -15.08 0.74 -9.30
N LEU A 62 -13.90 0.78 -8.69
CA LEU A 62 -12.83 -0.21 -8.89
C LEU A 62 -12.85 -1.19 -7.72
N LEU A 63 -13.05 -2.48 -8.02
CA LEU A 63 -13.16 -3.53 -7.02
C LEU A 63 -12.12 -4.62 -7.27
N CYS A 64 -11.75 -5.33 -6.20
CA CYS A 64 -10.84 -6.47 -6.27
C CYS A 64 -11.65 -7.76 -6.23
N LYS A 65 -11.51 -8.63 -7.23
CA LYS A 65 -12.26 -9.90 -7.32
C LYS A 65 -12.02 -10.80 -6.11
N ILE A 66 -10.80 -10.76 -5.58
CA ILE A 66 -10.36 -11.57 -4.44
C ILE A 66 -10.16 -10.73 -3.18
N HIS A 67 -10.99 -9.70 -2.95
CA HIS A 67 -10.77 -8.76 -1.84
C HIS A 67 -10.62 -9.45 -0.48
N GLN A 68 -11.41 -10.49 -0.22
CA GLN A 68 -11.36 -11.28 1.02
C GLN A 68 -10.16 -12.24 1.06
N HIS A 69 -9.63 -12.65 -0.09
CA HIS A 69 -8.54 -13.62 -0.24
C HIS A 69 -7.29 -12.96 -0.84
N LYS A 70 -7.04 -11.69 -0.51
CA LYS A 70 -5.90 -10.97 -1.09
C LYS A 70 -4.61 -11.66 -0.65
N PRO A 71 -3.62 -11.77 -1.54
CA PRO A 71 -2.32 -12.30 -1.17
C PRO A 71 -1.66 -11.36 -0.16
N TYR A 72 -0.87 -11.93 0.74
CA TYR A 72 -0.25 -11.22 1.85
C TYR A 72 0.47 -9.90 1.44
N PRO A 73 1.23 -9.84 0.32
CA PRO A 73 1.87 -8.59 -0.13
C PRO A 73 0.91 -7.43 -0.43
N CYS A 74 -0.35 -7.71 -0.74
CA CYS A 74 -1.39 -6.70 -0.96
C CYS A 74 -1.91 -6.13 0.37
N HIS A 75 -2.02 -6.95 1.41
CA HIS A 75 -2.41 -6.51 2.77
C HIS A 75 -1.32 -5.67 3.45
N LEU A 76 -0.06 -5.93 3.10
CA LEU A 76 1.09 -5.22 3.64
C LEU A 76 1.15 -3.76 3.21
N TYR A 77 0.58 -3.37 2.07
CA TYR A 77 0.70 -1.99 1.61
C TYR A 77 -0.25 -1.02 2.33
N PRO A 78 0.23 0.17 2.71
CA PRO A 78 1.63 0.54 2.93
C PRO A 78 2.15 -0.12 4.23
N VAL A 79 3.42 -0.51 4.27
CA VAL A 79 4.02 -1.08 5.50
C VAL A 79 4.38 0.03 6.48
N ASN A 80 4.96 1.13 5.99
CA ASN A 80 5.34 2.30 6.77
C ASN A 80 5.21 3.58 5.93
N ASN A 81 5.45 4.74 6.54
CA ASN A 81 5.36 6.06 5.89
C ASN A 81 6.32 6.22 4.69
N LYS A 82 7.35 5.38 4.56
CA LYS A 82 8.29 5.38 3.42
C LYS A 82 7.86 4.44 2.28
N ASP A 83 6.90 3.54 2.49
CA ASP A 83 6.44 2.57 1.50
C ASP A 83 5.30 3.11 0.60
N PHE A 84 4.71 4.26 0.91
CA PHE A 84 3.72 4.88 0.03
C PHE A 84 4.27 5.06 -1.39
N PHE A 85 3.46 4.71 -2.39
CA PHE A 85 3.72 5.15 -3.75
C PHE A 85 3.65 6.68 -3.79
N LYS A 86 4.68 7.32 -4.34
CA LYS A 86 4.88 8.78 -4.27
C LYS A 86 3.66 9.59 -4.73
N HIS A 87 2.99 9.10 -5.78
CA HIS A 87 1.81 9.73 -6.39
C HIS A 87 0.50 9.45 -5.64
N LEU A 88 0.50 8.55 -4.65
CA LEU A 88 -0.70 8.15 -3.90
C LEU A 88 -0.69 8.59 -2.44
N LYS A 89 0.45 9.06 -1.91
CA LYS A 89 0.64 9.36 -0.48
C LYS A 89 -0.47 10.27 0.08
N THR A 90 -0.87 11.29 -0.67
CA THR A 90 -1.89 12.28 -0.25
C THR A 90 -3.34 11.80 -0.40
N SER A 91 -3.58 10.68 -1.10
CA SER A 91 -4.93 10.19 -1.40
C SER A 91 -5.20 8.78 -0.89
N CYS A 92 -4.30 8.26 -0.05
CA CYS A 92 -4.45 6.96 0.59
C CYS A 92 -5.21 7.12 1.91
N GLY A 93 -6.10 6.17 2.22
CA GLY A 93 -6.80 6.15 3.51
C GLY A 93 -5.95 5.66 4.69
N TYR A 94 -4.77 5.10 4.41
CA TYR A 94 -3.82 4.69 5.44
C TYR A 94 -2.91 5.84 5.83
N TRP A 95 -2.59 5.91 7.12
CA TRP A 95 -1.65 6.87 7.71
C TRP A 95 -0.91 6.20 8.88
N PHE A 96 0.11 6.87 9.42
CA PHE A 96 0.98 6.32 10.47
C PHE A 96 1.12 7.32 11.61
N VAL A 97 1.03 6.82 12.84
CA VAL A 97 1.39 7.56 14.06
C VAL A 97 2.86 7.32 14.39
N ASP A 98 3.56 8.35 14.84
CA ASP A 98 4.87 8.18 15.48
C ASP A 98 4.68 8.05 17.00
N ASP A 99 5.56 7.28 17.66
CA ASP A 99 5.50 7.03 19.11
C ASP A 99 5.67 8.31 19.96
N ASN A 100 6.05 9.43 19.34
CA ASN A 100 6.15 10.74 19.97
C ASN A 100 4.80 11.47 20.05
N ASP A 101 3.82 11.12 19.22
CA ASP A 101 2.52 11.81 19.16
C ASP A 101 1.54 11.28 20.24
N GLU A 102 1.84 10.14 20.87
CA GLU A 102 1.02 9.53 21.95
C GLU A 102 1.24 10.17 23.33
N LYS A 103 2.23 11.07 23.49
CA LYS A 103 2.57 11.68 24.80
C LYS A 103 1.88 13.01 25.10
N GLU A 104 1.04 13.53 24.21
CA GLU A 104 0.39 14.85 24.36
C GLU A 104 -1.14 14.81 24.57
N ILE A 105 -1.71 13.67 24.99
CA ILE A 105 -3.14 13.60 25.37
C ILE A 105 -3.28 13.22 26.85
#